data_AF-A0AAP0CT98-F1
#
_entry.id   AF-A0AAP0CT98-F1
#
_cell.length_a   1.000
_cell.length_b   1.000
_cell.length_c   1.000
_cell.angle_alpha   90.00
_cell.angle_beta   90.00
_cell.angle_gamma   90.00
#
_symmetry.space_group_name_H-M   'P 1'
#
loop_
_entity.id
_entity.type
_entity.pdbx_description
1 polymer ?
#
loop_
_entity_poly.entity_id
_entity_poly.type
_entity_poly.pdbx_seq_one_letter_code
_entity_poly.pdbx_strand_id
1 'polypeptide(L)'
;MLKKNLHPSPTLSISFRRNALLHYICRYLAEYRIDVTKLEPLVAKPHSPDNRGLARECKGVKLDRVYIGSCTGGKTEDFIAAARVLQASGDKVKVPTFIVPATQKVWMDLYTLPVPGSGGKTCSQIFEQAGCDSPRSPSCGACVGGPLDTYARMNEPQVCLSTTNRNFPGRMGHKEGQIYLASPYTAAASGLTGFVTDPREFMR
;
A
#
# COMPACT_ATOMS: atom_id res chain seq x y z
N MET A 1 -51.22 -16.10 -10.21
CA MET A 1 -50.77 -16.27 -8.81
C MET A 1 -49.71 -17.36 -8.78
N LEU A 2 -48.42 -16.98 -8.80
CA LEU A 2 -47.29 -17.92 -8.72
C LEU A 2 -46.75 -17.93 -7.29
N LYS A 3 -46.93 -19.07 -6.60
CA LYS A 3 -46.33 -19.35 -5.29
C LYS A 3 -44.81 -19.41 -5.45
N LYS A 4 -44.07 -18.51 -4.79
CA LYS A 4 -42.61 -18.65 -4.60
C LYS A 4 -42.37 -19.58 -3.41
N ASN A 5 -41.73 -20.71 -3.67
CA ASN A 5 -41.20 -21.61 -2.66
C ASN A 5 -40.07 -20.90 -1.90
N LEU A 6 -40.30 -20.58 -0.63
CA LEU A 6 -39.21 -20.25 0.30
C LEU A 6 -38.54 -21.56 0.72
N HIS A 7 -37.30 -21.77 0.28
CA HIS A 7 -36.44 -22.77 0.90
C HIS A 7 -35.97 -22.26 2.27
N PRO A 8 -35.93 -23.11 3.30
CA PRO A 8 -35.44 -22.72 4.62
C PRO A 8 -33.94 -22.44 4.53
N SER A 9 -33.52 -21.25 4.96
CA SER A 9 -32.09 -20.94 5.10
C SER A 9 -31.49 -21.82 6.20
N PRO A 10 -30.34 -22.48 5.97
CA PRO A 10 -29.70 -23.29 6.99
C PRO A 10 -29.29 -22.37 8.14
N THR A 11 -29.84 -22.65 9.31
CA THR A 11 -29.43 -22.07 10.58
C THR A 11 -28.00 -22.55 10.84
N LEU A 12 -27.00 -21.71 10.53
CA LEU A 12 -25.61 -22.03 10.83
C LEU A 12 -25.20 -21.26 12.08
N SER A 13 -25.19 -21.98 13.20
CA SER A 13 -24.74 -21.49 14.50
C SER A 13 -23.22 -21.30 14.50
N ILE A 14 -22.76 -20.26 15.19
CA ILE A 14 -21.33 -20.10 15.49
C ILE A 14 -21.16 -20.07 17.00
N SER A 15 -20.66 -21.18 17.54
CA SER A 15 -20.18 -21.32 18.91
C SER A 15 -18.73 -20.85 18.95
N PHE A 16 -18.48 -19.70 19.57
CA PHE A 16 -17.14 -19.38 20.09
C PHE A 16 -17.05 -19.92 21.51
N ARG A 17 -16.25 -20.96 21.74
CA ARG A 17 -15.93 -21.38 23.10
C ARG A 17 -14.93 -20.39 23.72
N ARG A 18 -15.33 -19.95 24.92
CA ARG A 18 -14.61 -19.25 26.01
C ARG A 18 -14.59 -17.71 25.95
N ASN A 19 -15.50 -17.16 26.77
CA ASN A 19 -15.43 -15.89 27.52
C ASN A 19 -15.27 -14.59 26.72
N ALA A 20 -16.27 -14.26 25.90
CA ALA A 20 -16.51 -12.89 25.46
C ALA A 20 -17.86 -12.40 26.00
N LEU A 21 -17.86 -11.95 27.26
CA LEU A 21 -18.94 -11.14 27.85
C LEU A 21 -18.84 -9.71 27.29
N LEU A 22 -19.19 -9.52 26.01
CA LEU A 22 -19.32 -8.19 25.38
C LEU A 22 -20.22 -8.26 24.13
N HIS A 23 -21.32 -9.03 24.22
CA HIS A 23 -22.44 -8.94 23.28
C HIS A 23 -23.61 -8.26 23.97
N TYR A 24 -23.57 -6.93 24.10
CA TYR A 24 -24.77 -6.15 24.43
C TYR A 24 -25.42 -5.66 23.14
N ILE A 25 -26.30 -6.51 22.60
CA ILE A 25 -27.50 -6.24 21.78
C ILE A 25 -27.44 -5.00 20.85
N CYS A 26 -26.56 -5.01 19.84
CA CYS A 26 -26.57 -4.01 18.78
C CYS A 26 -27.15 -4.62 17.49
N ARG A 27 -28.05 -3.91 16.80
CA ARG A 27 -28.59 -4.35 15.49
C ARG A 27 -27.81 -3.67 14.37
N TYR A 28 -27.16 -4.47 13.55
CA TYR A 28 -26.42 -3.99 12.38
C TYR A 28 -27.28 -4.13 11.11
N LEU A 29 -27.10 -3.22 10.13
CA LEU A 29 -27.75 -3.34 8.82
C LEU A 29 -27.23 -4.54 8.03
N ALA A 30 -25.93 -4.85 8.15
CA ALA A 30 -25.28 -6.00 7.55
C ALA A 30 -24.06 -6.42 8.38
N GLU A 31 -23.74 -7.72 8.36
CA GLU A 31 -22.54 -8.30 8.97
C GLU A 31 -21.69 -8.98 7.89
N TYR A 32 -20.40 -8.67 7.86
CA TYR A 32 -19.45 -9.26 6.93
C TYR A 32 -18.36 -10.00 7.71
N ARG A 33 -18.06 -11.24 7.29
CA ARG A 33 -17.00 -12.06 7.88
C ARG A 33 -15.90 -12.27 6.85
N ILE A 34 -14.66 -11.90 7.22
CA ILE A 34 -13.50 -11.95 6.34
C ILE A 34 -12.52 -12.99 6.91
N ASP A 35 -12.22 -14.01 6.10
CA ASP A 35 -11.19 -15.00 6.41
C ASP A 35 -9.82 -14.45 6.00
N VAL A 36 -9.04 -14.00 6.99
CA VAL A 36 -7.73 -13.38 6.76
C VAL A 36 -6.69 -14.34 6.17
N THR A 37 -6.89 -15.65 6.31
CA THR A 37 -5.96 -16.67 5.77
C THR A 37 -6.02 -16.76 4.24
N LYS A 38 -7.09 -16.23 3.64
CA LYS A 38 -7.30 -16.18 2.19
C LYS A 38 -6.89 -14.85 1.57
N LEU A 39 -6.40 -13.90 2.36
CA LEU A 39 -5.96 -12.60 1.85
C LEU A 39 -4.63 -12.76 1.11
N GLU A 40 -4.58 -12.17 -0.09
CA GLU A 40 -3.38 -12.07 -0.91
C GLU A 40 -3.04 -10.59 -1.14
N PRO A 41 -1.80 -10.26 -1.52
CA PRO A 41 -1.45 -8.89 -1.88
C PRO A 41 -2.35 -8.35 -3.01
N LEU A 42 -3.04 -7.25 -2.73
CA LEU A 42 -3.96 -6.59 -3.65
C LEU A 42 -3.37 -5.29 -4.19
N VAL A 43 -3.91 -4.87 -5.33
CA VAL A 43 -3.69 -3.55 -5.93
C VAL A 43 -5.05 -2.98 -6.37
N ALA A 44 -5.30 -1.71 -6.07
CA ALA A 44 -6.42 -0.98 -6.67
C ALA A 44 -5.95 -0.32 -7.96
N LYS A 45 -6.50 -0.77 -9.09
CA LYS A 45 -6.16 -0.30 -10.43
C LYS A 45 -6.83 1.07 -10.68
N PRO A 46 -6.27 1.91 -11.57
CA PRO A 46 -6.92 3.15 -11.96
C PRO A 46 -8.35 2.91 -12.51
N HIS A 47 -9.29 3.83 -12.37
CA HIS A 47 -9.23 5.10 -11.63
C HIS A 47 -10.19 5.08 -10.42
N SER A 48 -10.35 3.93 -9.77
CA SER A 48 -11.21 3.77 -8.60
C SER A 48 -10.52 2.93 -7.52
N PRO A 49 -10.59 3.33 -6.23
CA PRO A 49 -10.13 2.49 -5.12
C PRO A 49 -10.83 1.12 -5.06
N ASP A 50 -12.06 1.01 -5.59
CA ASP A 50 -12.82 -0.23 -5.62
C ASP A 50 -12.43 -1.16 -6.76
N ASN A 51 -11.64 -0.70 -7.74
CA ASN A 51 -11.16 -1.50 -8.87
C ASN A 51 -10.00 -2.41 -8.44
N ARG A 52 -10.29 -3.35 -7.54
CA ARG A 52 -9.32 -4.29 -6.98
C ARG A 52 -8.85 -5.34 -8.00
N GLY A 53 -7.59 -5.75 -7.89
CA GLY A 53 -7.01 -6.92 -8.54
C GLY A 53 -5.90 -7.51 -7.66
N LEU A 54 -5.53 -8.76 -7.91
CA LEU A 54 -4.37 -9.36 -7.22
C LEU A 54 -3.08 -8.75 -7.78
N ALA A 55 -2.09 -8.49 -6.92
CA ALA A 55 -0.80 -7.95 -7.35
C ALA A 55 -0.14 -8.85 -8.41
N ARG A 56 -0.21 -10.18 -8.23
CA ARG A 56 0.32 -11.17 -9.17
C ARG A 56 -0.33 -11.15 -10.57
N GLU A 57 -1.54 -10.64 -10.70
CA GLU A 57 -2.26 -10.54 -11.98
C GLU A 57 -1.88 -9.26 -12.75
N CYS A 58 -1.25 -8.30 -12.07
CA CYS A 58 -0.86 -7.01 -12.64
C CYS A 58 0.59 -6.95 -13.13
N LYS A 59 1.31 -8.08 -13.19
CA LYS A 59 2.76 -8.15 -13.50
C LYS A 59 3.19 -7.50 -14.81
N GLY A 60 2.29 -7.37 -15.79
CA GLY A 60 2.56 -6.70 -17.07
C GLY A 60 2.52 -5.17 -17.01
N VAL A 61 2.07 -4.58 -15.89
CA VAL A 61 1.95 -3.13 -15.75
C VAL A 61 3.34 -2.53 -15.47
N LYS A 62 3.91 -1.91 -16.49
CA LYS A 62 5.16 -1.12 -16.37
C LYS A 62 4.89 0.15 -15.57
N LEU A 63 5.79 0.44 -14.63
CA LEU A 63 5.74 1.63 -13.80
C LEU A 63 6.79 2.64 -14.26
N ASP A 64 6.45 3.92 -14.16
CA ASP A 64 7.42 5.00 -14.33
C ASP A 64 8.01 5.44 -12.98
N ARG A 65 7.28 5.20 -11.89
CA ARG A 65 7.67 5.61 -10.52
C ARG A 65 6.89 4.85 -9.45
N VAL A 66 7.45 4.87 -8.24
CA VAL A 66 6.80 4.40 -7.01
C VAL A 66 6.77 5.52 -5.98
N TYR A 67 5.68 5.62 -5.23
CA TYR A 67 5.50 6.57 -4.14
C TYR A 67 5.13 5.83 -2.84
N ILE A 68 6.02 5.87 -1.84
CA ILE A 68 5.80 5.30 -0.51
C ILE A 68 5.69 6.46 0.49
N GLY A 69 4.48 6.64 1.03
CA GLY A 69 4.14 7.76 1.89
C GLY A 69 2.64 8.02 1.96
N SER A 70 2.25 9.17 2.53
CA SER A 70 0.87 9.58 2.87
C SER A 70 0.41 9.19 4.28
N CYS A 71 -0.72 9.74 4.73
CA CYS A 71 -1.34 9.38 6.00
C CYS A 71 -1.75 7.89 6.09
N THR A 72 -1.83 7.20 4.94
CA THR A 72 -2.24 5.79 4.85
C THR A 72 -1.10 4.80 4.66
N GLY A 73 0.06 5.24 4.17
CA GLY A 73 1.23 4.38 3.93
C GLY A 73 2.56 5.06 4.25
N GLY A 74 2.55 5.95 5.25
CA GLY A 74 3.69 6.78 5.63
C GLY A 74 3.93 6.82 7.14
N LYS A 75 3.53 5.76 7.87
CA LYS A 75 3.88 5.54 9.27
C LYS A 75 5.23 4.82 9.36
N THR A 76 5.84 4.82 10.54
CA THR A 76 7.14 4.17 10.77
C THR A 76 7.11 2.69 10.39
N GLU A 77 6.03 1.98 10.72
CA GLU A 77 5.86 0.56 10.40
C GLU A 77 5.74 0.31 8.89
N ASP A 78 5.13 1.25 8.15
CA ASP A 78 5.01 1.17 6.69
C ASP A 78 6.39 1.25 6.01
N PHE A 79 7.26 2.13 6.50
CA PHE A 79 8.63 2.24 6.00
C PHE A 79 9.51 1.07 6.43
N ILE A 80 9.33 0.53 7.64
CA ILE A 80 9.99 -0.70 8.07
C ILE A 80 9.58 -1.87 7.15
N ALA A 81 8.30 -1.97 6.81
CA ALA A 81 7.80 -2.96 5.87
C ALA A 81 8.46 -2.84 4.48
N ALA A 82 8.52 -1.63 3.92
CA ALA A 82 9.20 -1.37 2.66
C ALA A 82 10.70 -1.70 2.74
N ALA A 83 11.38 -1.26 3.80
CA ALA A 83 12.81 -1.49 4.01
C ALA A 83 13.16 -2.98 4.12
N ARG A 84 12.29 -3.80 4.74
CA ARG A 84 12.47 -5.25 4.80
C ARG A 84 12.51 -5.89 3.42
N VAL A 85 11.62 -5.49 2.52
CA VAL A 85 11.59 -6.00 1.13
C VAL A 85 12.87 -5.62 0.40
N LEU A 86 13.26 -4.34 0.47
CA LEU A 86 14.46 -3.83 -0.19
C LEU A 86 15.73 -4.50 0.34
N GLN A 87 15.81 -4.69 1.66
CA GLN A 87 16.93 -5.35 2.30
C GLN A 87 17.02 -6.84 1.95
N ALA A 88 15.88 -7.55 1.92
CA ALA A 88 15.84 -8.97 1.60
C ALA A 88 16.27 -9.24 0.14
N SER A 89 15.90 -8.34 -0.77
CA SER A 89 16.37 -8.37 -2.16
C SER A 89 17.87 -8.07 -2.27
N GLY A 90 18.32 -6.98 -1.64
CA GLY A 90 19.69 -6.47 -1.82
C GLY A 90 19.93 -5.75 -3.16
N ASP A 91 18.93 -5.70 -4.05
CA ASP A 91 19.02 -5.05 -5.35
C ASP A 91 18.75 -3.53 -5.28
N LYS A 92 19.01 -2.85 -6.39
CA LYS A 92 18.66 -1.45 -6.61
C LYS A 92 17.28 -1.32 -7.23
N VAL A 93 16.53 -0.28 -6.87
CA VAL A 93 15.28 0.07 -7.55
C VAL A 93 15.53 0.42 -9.02
N LYS A 94 14.59 0.02 -9.88
CA LYS A 94 14.66 0.24 -11.34
C LYS A 94 13.91 1.48 -11.80
N VAL A 95 13.08 2.05 -10.93
CA VAL A 95 12.29 3.26 -11.18
C VAL A 95 12.42 4.21 -9.99
N PRO A 96 12.32 5.54 -10.21
CA PRO A 96 12.28 6.51 -9.13
C PRO A 96 11.29 6.10 -8.03
N THR A 97 11.80 5.95 -6.81
CA THR A 97 11.03 5.47 -5.66
C THR A 97 11.08 6.52 -4.57
N PHE A 98 9.98 7.27 -4.43
CA PHE A 98 9.86 8.42 -3.56
C PHE A 98 9.45 8.00 -2.14
N ILE A 99 10.16 8.52 -1.13
CA ILE A 99 9.92 8.26 0.28
C ILE A 99 9.42 9.53 0.97
N VAL A 100 8.15 9.55 1.39
CA VAL A 100 7.50 10.74 1.97
C VAL A 100 6.78 10.40 3.29
N PRO A 101 7.43 10.58 4.45
CA PRO A 101 6.85 10.31 5.77
C PRO A 101 5.61 11.16 6.07
N ALA A 102 4.69 10.62 6.86
CA ALA A 102 3.44 11.29 7.20
C ALA A 102 3.61 12.44 8.20
N THR A 103 4.61 12.37 9.09
CA THR A 103 4.85 13.35 10.14
C THR A 103 6.34 13.58 10.37
N GLN A 104 6.69 14.68 11.03
CA GLN A 104 8.07 15.00 11.40
C GLN A 104 8.67 13.92 12.31
N LYS A 105 7.88 13.36 13.22
CA LYS A 105 8.32 12.24 14.06
C LYS A 105 8.70 11.02 13.21
N VAL A 106 7.84 10.62 12.27
CA VAL A 106 8.13 9.47 11.39
C VAL A 106 9.36 9.76 10.53
N TRP A 107 9.52 10.99 10.06
CA TRP A 107 10.73 11.40 9.34
C TRP A 107 11.98 11.14 10.19
N MET A 108 12.01 11.60 11.44
CA MET A 108 13.13 11.33 12.36
C MET A 108 13.32 9.83 12.62
N ASP A 109 12.24 9.07 12.76
CA ASP A 109 12.29 7.63 12.96
C ASP A 109 13.03 6.91 11.81
N LEU A 110 12.90 7.39 10.56
CA LEU A 110 13.61 6.79 9.40
C LEU A 110 15.13 6.80 9.54
N TYR A 111 15.67 7.80 10.24
CA TYR A 111 17.11 7.99 10.42
C TYR A 111 17.64 7.48 11.77
N THR A 112 16.74 7.15 12.70
CA THR A 112 17.14 6.83 14.08
C THR A 112 16.74 5.43 14.52
N LEU A 113 15.62 4.89 14.03
CA LEU A 113 15.17 3.57 14.42
C LEU A 113 15.79 2.49 13.52
N PRO A 114 16.45 1.48 14.11
CA PRO A 114 16.96 0.35 13.35
C PRO A 114 15.81 -0.54 12.87
N VAL A 115 15.95 -1.05 11.65
CA VAL A 115 15.02 -2.04 11.08
C VAL A 115 15.30 -3.40 11.75
N PRO A 116 14.28 -4.10 12.30
CA PRO A 116 14.51 -5.38 12.94
C PRO A 116 15.07 -6.42 11.96
N GLY A 117 16.16 -7.07 12.34
CA GLY A 117 16.87 -8.04 11.50
C GLY A 117 17.87 -7.42 10.50
N SER A 118 18.07 -6.10 10.52
CA SER A 118 18.88 -5.43 9.52
C SER A 118 20.39 -5.33 9.83
N GLY A 119 20.83 -5.84 10.97
CA GLY A 119 22.18 -5.61 11.50
C GLY A 119 22.39 -4.19 12.03
N GLY A 120 21.31 -3.53 12.48
CA GLY A 120 21.36 -2.17 13.04
C GLY A 120 21.19 -1.04 12.03
N LYS A 121 20.96 -1.35 10.75
CA LYS A 121 20.67 -0.36 9.71
C LYS A 121 19.31 0.31 9.94
N THR A 122 19.24 1.61 9.73
CA THR A 122 18.00 2.39 9.74
C THR A 122 17.25 2.28 8.42
N CYS A 123 16.00 2.74 8.36
CA CYS A 123 15.24 2.77 7.12
C CYS A 123 15.93 3.63 6.06
N SER A 124 16.43 4.82 6.43
CA SER A 124 17.09 5.74 5.51
C SER A 124 18.33 5.11 4.85
N GLN A 125 19.15 4.41 5.63
CA GLN A 125 20.35 3.73 5.12
C GLN A 125 19.98 2.61 4.13
N ILE A 126 18.90 1.86 4.40
CA ILE A 126 18.43 0.81 3.49
C ILE A 126 17.87 1.43 2.20
N PHE A 127 17.10 2.52 2.30
CA PHE A 127 16.55 3.21 1.13
C PHE A 127 17.66 3.80 0.24
N GLU A 128 18.66 4.44 0.82
CA GLU A 128 19.82 4.95 0.10
C GLU A 128 20.64 3.81 -0.54
N GLN A 129 20.84 2.71 0.20
CA GLN A 129 21.49 1.51 -0.34
C GLN A 129 20.69 0.85 -1.46
N ALA A 130 19.36 0.94 -1.47
CA ALA A 130 18.52 0.45 -2.56
C ALA A 130 18.42 1.46 -3.73
N GLY A 131 18.94 2.68 -3.59
CA GLY A 131 18.86 3.72 -4.62
C GLY A 131 17.50 4.41 -4.70
N CYS A 132 16.69 4.34 -3.65
CA CYS A 132 15.50 5.18 -3.54
C CYS A 132 15.89 6.66 -3.41
N ASP A 133 14.96 7.55 -3.74
CA ASP A 133 15.11 8.97 -3.42
C ASP A 133 15.26 9.16 -1.91
N SER A 134 16.16 10.06 -1.51
CA SER A 134 16.32 10.43 -0.10
C SER A 134 14.99 10.91 0.49
N PRO A 135 14.62 10.45 1.71
CA PRO A 135 13.37 10.86 2.35
C PRO A 135 13.22 12.38 2.36
N ARG A 136 12.03 12.87 1.97
CA ARG A 136 11.72 14.31 1.96
C ARG A 136 10.85 14.69 3.15
N SER A 137 10.79 16.00 3.40
CA SER A 137 9.93 16.55 4.44
C SER A 137 8.48 16.08 4.28
N PRO A 138 7.80 15.73 5.39
CA PRO A 138 6.40 15.37 5.39
C PRO A 138 5.52 16.38 4.66
N SER A 139 4.72 15.90 3.71
CA SER A 139 3.82 16.73 2.92
C SER A 139 2.67 15.91 2.34
N CYS A 140 1.52 16.55 2.19
CA CYS A 140 0.37 16.00 1.46
C CYS A 140 0.37 16.39 -0.02
N GLY A 141 1.31 17.23 -0.48
CA GLY A 141 1.25 17.90 -1.79
C GLY A 141 1.04 16.94 -2.96
N ALA A 142 1.86 15.89 -3.08
CA ALA A 142 1.72 14.93 -4.16
C ALA A 142 0.39 14.16 -4.10
N CYS A 143 -0.17 13.94 -2.91
CA CYS A 143 -1.43 13.20 -2.71
C CYS A 143 -2.67 13.96 -3.22
N VAL A 144 -2.56 15.27 -3.43
CA VAL A 144 -3.65 16.15 -3.89
C VAL A 144 -3.34 16.85 -5.21
N GLY A 145 -2.23 16.48 -5.86
CA GLY A 145 -1.80 17.10 -7.11
C GLY A 145 -1.49 18.58 -6.94
N GLY A 146 -0.73 18.94 -5.89
CA GLY A 146 -0.32 20.30 -5.55
C GLY A 146 0.36 21.10 -6.69
N PRO A 147 0.91 22.29 -6.40
CA PRO A 147 1.61 23.12 -7.38
C PRO A 147 2.64 22.35 -8.24
N LEU A 148 2.98 22.85 -9.43
CA LEU A 148 3.82 22.14 -10.42
C LEU A 148 5.19 21.71 -9.89
N ASP A 149 5.74 22.45 -8.92
CA ASP A 149 7.02 22.23 -8.24
C ASP A 149 6.91 21.29 -7.03
N THR A 150 5.71 20.78 -6.72
CA THR A 150 5.49 19.82 -5.65
C THR A 150 6.34 18.57 -5.87
N TYR A 151 7.13 18.22 -4.86
CA TYR A 151 7.95 17.01 -4.88
C TYR A 151 7.12 15.75 -5.21
N ALA A 152 7.66 14.88 -6.07
CA ALA A 152 7.05 13.63 -6.53
C ALA A 152 5.67 13.78 -7.22
N ARG A 153 5.22 15.01 -7.53
CA ARG A 153 4.05 15.24 -8.39
C ARG A 153 4.27 14.61 -9.77
N MET A 154 3.20 14.06 -10.35
CA MET A 154 3.19 13.65 -11.75
C MET A 154 2.89 14.86 -12.62
N ASN A 155 3.92 15.38 -13.28
CA ASN A 155 3.79 16.51 -14.22
C ASN A 155 3.42 16.04 -15.64
N GLU A 156 3.59 14.75 -15.93
CA GLU A 156 3.39 14.09 -17.21
C GLU A 156 2.44 12.88 -17.05
N PRO A 157 1.91 12.30 -18.16
CA PRO A 157 1.04 11.12 -18.13
C PRO A 157 1.80 9.84 -17.75
N GLN A 158 2.18 9.72 -16.47
CA GLN A 158 2.96 8.62 -15.93
C GLN A 158 2.11 7.59 -15.18
N VAL A 159 2.64 6.37 -15.07
CA VAL A 159 2.10 5.29 -14.24
C VAL A 159 2.86 5.25 -12.92
N CYS A 160 2.16 5.51 -11.82
CA CYS A 160 2.68 5.50 -10.47
C CYS A 160 2.02 4.38 -9.65
N LEU A 161 2.81 3.58 -8.96
CA LEU A 161 2.30 2.76 -7.87
C LEU A 161 2.52 3.49 -6.54
N SER A 162 1.45 3.67 -5.78
CA SER A 162 1.40 4.56 -4.62
C SER A 162 0.80 3.87 -3.40
N THR A 163 1.30 4.21 -2.21
CA THR A 163 0.69 3.81 -0.93
C THR A 163 -0.31 4.84 -0.38
N THR A 164 -0.84 5.71 -1.26
CA THR A 164 -1.96 6.60 -0.95
C THR A 164 -3.28 5.84 -0.96
N ASN A 165 -4.41 6.55 -0.75
CA ASN A 165 -5.74 5.94 -0.67
C ASN A 165 -6.70 6.33 -1.81
N ARG A 166 -6.26 7.13 -2.79
CA ARG A 166 -7.12 7.63 -3.87
C ARG A 166 -6.35 7.67 -5.19
N ASN A 167 -6.98 7.19 -6.25
CA ASN A 167 -6.39 7.07 -7.59
C ASN A 167 -7.28 7.65 -8.71
N PHE A 168 -8.12 8.63 -8.39
CA PHE A 168 -8.92 9.34 -9.39
C PHE A 168 -8.03 10.08 -10.40
N PRO A 169 -8.53 10.40 -11.61
CA PRO A 169 -7.76 11.15 -12.61
C PRO A 169 -7.27 12.49 -12.05
N GLY A 170 -6.01 12.84 -12.30
CA GLY A 170 -5.40 14.09 -11.81
C GLY A 170 -5.03 14.10 -10.32
N ARG A 171 -5.26 13.01 -9.58
CA ARG A 171 -5.09 13.00 -8.12
C ARG A 171 -3.65 13.29 -7.66
N MET A 172 -2.65 12.94 -8.46
CA MET A 172 -1.25 13.25 -8.20
C MET A 172 -0.64 14.27 -9.18
N GLY A 173 -1.48 15.04 -9.88
CA GLY A 173 -1.05 16.11 -10.79
C GLY A 173 -1.67 16.00 -12.18
N HIS A 174 -1.02 15.29 -13.10
CA HIS A 174 -1.46 15.16 -14.48
C HIS A 174 -2.75 14.35 -14.60
N LYS A 175 -3.72 14.85 -15.39
CA LYS A 175 -5.06 14.25 -15.51
C LYS A 175 -5.05 12.84 -16.11
N GLU A 176 -4.12 12.60 -17.04
CA GLU A 176 -3.93 11.30 -17.70
C GLU A 176 -2.95 10.37 -16.95
N GLY A 177 -2.40 10.83 -15.82
CA GLY A 177 -1.57 9.99 -14.96
C GLY A 177 -2.39 8.84 -14.35
N GLN A 178 -1.79 7.66 -14.27
CA GLN A 178 -2.41 6.45 -13.73
C GLN A 178 -1.82 6.12 -12.37
N ILE A 179 -2.68 5.88 -11.38
CA ILE A 179 -2.26 5.58 -10.00
C ILE A 179 -2.76 4.20 -9.60
N TYR A 180 -1.85 3.30 -9.31
CA TYR A 180 -2.13 2.00 -8.71
C TYR A 180 -1.94 2.10 -7.20
N LEU A 181 -2.93 1.73 -6.40
CA LEU A 181 -2.81 1.79 -4.94
C LEU A 181 -2.39 0.42 -4.40
N ALA A 182 -1.38 0.39 -3.53
CA ALA A 182 -0.89 -0.87 -2.97
C ALA A 182 -0.31 -0.68 -1.56
N SER A 183 -0.01 -1.81 -0.90
CA SER A 183 0.69 -1.81 0.38
C SER A 183 2.16 -1.37 0.24
N PRO A 184 2.84 -0.95 1.33
CA PRO A 184 4.28 -0.65 1.30
C PRO A 184 5.14 -1.82 0.85
N TYR A 185 4.75 -3.06 1.19
CA TYR A 185 5.43 -4.27 0.72
C TYR A 185 5.39 -4.38 -0.82
N THR A 186 4.17 -4.30 -1.37
CA THR A 186 3.95 -4.36 -2.83
C THR A 186 4.66 -3.20 -3.53
N ALA A 187 4.66 -2.01 -2.93
CA ALA A 187 5.32 -0.84 -3.51
C ALA A 187 6.84 -1.00 -3.57
N ALA A 188 7.48 -1.43 -2.50
CA ALA A 188 8.91 -1.70 -2.48
C ALA A 188 9.31 -2.78 -3.50
N ALA A 189 8.57 -3.89 -3.55
CA ALA A 189 8.79 -4.96 -4.53
C ALA A 189 8.66 -4.45 -5.97
N SER A 190 7.68 -3.59 -6.21
CA SER A 190 7.46 -3.01 -7.54
C SER A 190 8.54 -2.00 -7.93
N GLY A 191 9.13 -1.28 -6.96
CA GLY A 191 10.29 -0.42 -7.19
C GLY A 191 11.52 -1.20 -7.66
N LEU A 192 11.74 -2.39 -7.10
CA LEU A 192 12.85 -3.28 -7.47
C LEU A 192 12.72 -3.84 -8.89
N THR A 193 11.51 -4.11 -9.35
CA THR A 193 11.29 -4.71 -10.69
C THR A 193 10.97 -3.70 -11.78
N GLY A 194 10.42 -2.53 -11.42
CA GLY A 194 9.85 -1.55 -12.36
C GLY A 194 8.45 -1.93 -12.88
N PHE A 195 7.83 -2.96 -12.31
CA PHE A 195 6.49 -3.45 -12.67
C PHE A 195 5.69 -3.73 -11.40
N VAL A 196 4.35 -3.74 -11.49
CA VAL A 196 3.53 -4.15 -10.34
C VAL A 196 3.89 -5.58 -9.93
N THR A 197 4.39 -5.76 -8.70
CA THR A 197 5.01 -7.01 -8.26
C THR A 197 4.43 -7.51 -6.95
N ASP A 198 4.21 -8.82 -6.86
CA ASP A 198 3.79 -9.47 -5.64
C ASP A 198 4.95 -9.51 -4.63
N PRO A 199 4.80 -8.95 -3.41
CA PRO A 199 5.90 -8.84 -2.46
C PRO A 199 6.42 -10.20 -1.95
N ARG A 200 5.66 -11.29 -2.11
CA ARG A 200 6.08 -12.64 -1.72
C ARG A 200 7.26 -13.16 -2.56
N GLU A 201 7.59 -12.50 -3.67
CA GLU A 201 8.78 -12.82 -4.47
C GLU A 201 10.08 -12.48 -3.72
N PHE A 202 10.04 -11.56 -2.75
CA PHE A 202 11.21 -11.12 -1.96
C PHE A 202 11.11 -11.47 -0.47
N MET A 203 9.92 -11.83 0.01
CA MET A 203 9.64 -12.11 1.42
C MET A 203 9.37 -13.62 1.57
N ARG A 204 10.42 -14.40 1.81
CA ARG A 204 10.34 -15.84 2.15
C ARG A 204 10.81 -16.10 3.56
#